data_AF-A0AAP0HVK3-F1
#
_entry.id   AF-A0AAP0HVK3-F1
#
_cell.length_a   1.000
_cell.length_b   1.000
_cell.length_c   1.000
_cell.angle_alpha   90.00
_cell.angle_beta   90.00
_cell.angle_gamma   90.00
#
_symmetry.space_group_name_H-M   'P 1'
#
loop_
_entity.id
_entity.type
_entity.pdbx_description
1 polymer ?
#
loop_
_entity_poly.entity_id
_entity_poly.type
_entity_poly.pdbx_seq_one_letter_code
_entity_poly.pdbx_strand_id
1 'polypeptide(L)'
;MPLLEIVGITSTHLTFSVGFAFISSESHANYVWALENLRSILDRWPKPDVFVTDRDLALISAIEEVFPSSSHLLCSWHINIVVLAKTKKMFGENDGFARFMDRWTSVMYANSDALFEVRMNDLRCEFGNVKGLTEYLDNTWLKNYKEKFVPAWTNRIMHFGETTTQRVESAHSILKLHLGNSQANFETLWNVVDDLLKIQHNNIKASFELSLNVVQHEYIDELYRRLRGYVS
;
A
#
# COMPACT_ATOMS: atom_id res chain seq x y z
N MET A 1 14.73 10.51 14.53
CA MET A 1 14.49 11.08 13.20
C MET A 1 13.86 10.00 12.34
N PRO A 2 12.57 10.11 12.01
CA PRO A 2 11.90 9.17 11.11
C PRO A 2 12.56 9.15 9.72
N LEU A 3 12.60 7.96 9.13
CA LEU A 3 12.98 7.75 7.74
C LEU A 3 11.73 7.38 6.95
N LEU A 4 11.34 8.24 6.02
CA LEU A 4 10.32 7.94 5.03
C LEU A 4 10.99 7.28 3.82
N GLU A 5 10.53 6.07 3.50
CA GLU A 5 10.98 5.31 2.34
C GLU A 5 9.84 5.20 1.34
N ILE A 6 10.13 5.53 0.08
CA ILE A 6 9.16 5.49 -1.01
C ILE A 6 9.65 4.44 -2.00
N VAL A 7 8.81 3.45 -2.26
CA VAL A 7 9.10 2.35 -3.19
C VAL A 7 8.09 2.33 -4.32
N GLY A 8 8.53 1.82 -5.47
CA GLY A 8 7.71 1.57 -6.64
C GLY A 8 7.73 0.09 -7.02
N ILE A 9 6.86 -0.26 -7.97
CA ILE A 9 6.82 -1.58 -8.58
C ILE A 9 7.11 -1.49 -10.07
N THR A 10 7.84 -2.47 -10.58
CA THR A 10 8.07 -2.65 -12.01
C THR A 10 6.97 -3.50 -12.64
N SER A 11 6.89 -3.51 -13.97
CA SER A 11 5.98 -4.37 -14.74
C SER A 11 6.21 -5.87 -14.49
N THR A 12 7.42 -6.26 -14.10
CA THR A 12 7.77 -7.64 -13.72
C THR A 12 7.60 -7.91 -12.22
N HIS A 13 6.82 -7.08 -11.52
CA HIS A 13 6.49 -7.18 -10.09
C HIS A 13 7.67 -7.09 -9.11
N LEU A 14 8.85 -6.63 -9.55
CA LEU A 14 9.94 -6.29 -8.64
C LEU A 14 9.72 -4.95 -7.96
N THR A 15 10.06 -4.86 -6.68
CA THR A 15 10.08 -3.63 -5.89
C THR A 15 11.38 -2.87 -6.12
N PHE A 16 11.32 -1.55 -6.24
CA PHE A 16 12.49 -0.68 -6.32
C PHE A 16 12.33 0.55 -5.45
N SER A 17 13.44 1.10 -4.97
CA SER A 17 13.41 2.32 -4.16
C SER A 17 13.32 3.54 -5.08
N VAL A 18 12.36 4.42 -4.81
CA VAL A 18 12.18 5.69 -5.53
C VAL A 18 12.89 6.81 -4.79
N GLY A 19 12.83 6.81 -3.46
CA GLY A 19 13.44 7.86 -2.66
C GLY A 19 13.43 7.56 -1.17
N PHE A 20 14.33 8.25 -0.47
CA PHE A 20 14.50 8.19 0.97
C PHE A 20 14.51 9.62 1.51
N ALA A 21 13.75 9.88 2.58
CA ALA A 21 13.67 11.19 3.19
C ALA A 21 13.77 11.09 4.72
N PHE A 22 14.80 11.69 5.29
CA PHE A 22 14.82 11.93 6.73
C PHE A 22 13.99 13.16 7.05
N ILE A 23 12.96 12.95 7.84
CA ILE A 23 12.07 14.01 8.29
C ILE A 23 12.25 14.21 9.79
N SER A 24 12.07 15.44 10.27
CA SER A 24 12.25 15.76 11.70
C SER A 24 11.13 15.19 12.58
N SER A 25 9.95 14.97 11.98
CA SER A 25 8.73 14.42 12.59
C SER A 25 7.75 13.93 11.51
N GLU A 26 6.83 13.05 11.88
CA GLU A 26 5.69 12.62 11.05
C GLU A 26 4.58 13.68 11.12
N SER A 27 4.81 14.81 10.45
CA SER A 27 3.89 15.96 10.42
C SER A 27 3.54 16.31 8.99
N HIS A 28 2.41 16.98 8.81
CA HIS A 28 1.90 17.31 7.48
C HIS A 28 2.92 18.16 6.68
N ALA A 29 3.49 19.20 7.29
CA ALA A 29 4.50 20.04 6.64
C ALA A 29 5.74 19.25 6.20
N ASN A 30 6.16 18.25 6.99
CA ASN A 30 7.31 17.43 6.66
C ASN A 30 7.00 16.44 5.52
N TYR A 31 5.79 15.88 5.50
CA TYR A 31 5.34 15.05 4.39
C TYR A 31 5.19 15.85 3.10
N VAL A 32 4.62 17.06 3.15
CA VAL A 32 4.57 17.97 2.00
C VAL A 32 5.97 18.24 1.46
N TRP A 33 6.93 18.58 2.33
CA TRP A 33 8.31 18.77 1.92
C TRP A 33 8.90 17.53 1.23
N ALA A 34 8.72 16.33 1.80
CA ALA A 34 9.24 15.10 1.21
C ALA A 34 8.59 14.79 -0.15
N LEU A 35 7.28 14.98 -0.26
CA LEU A 35 6.50 14.74 -1.49
C LEU A 35 6.80 15.78 -2.58
N GLU A 36 7.06 17.03 -2.22
CA GLU A 36 7.51 18.06 -3.16
C GLU A 36 8.88 17.73 -3.75
N ASN A 37 9.81 17.22 -2.94
CA ASN A 37 11.09 16.71 -3.42
C ASN A 37 10.90 15.50 -4.35
N LEU A 38 10.02 14.56 -3.98
CA LEU A 38 9.65 13.44 -4.86
C LEU A 38 9.12 13.96 -6.20
N ARG A 39 8.19 14.93 -6.18
CA ARG A 39 7.61 15.54 -7.37
C ARG A 39 8.68 16.18 -8.26
N SER A 40 9.64 16.87 -7.66
CA SER A 40 10.76 17.48 -8.38
C SER A 40 11.68 16.45 -9.03
N ILE A 41 11.93 15.30 -8.40
CA ILE A 41 12.72 14.20 -8.97
C ILE A 41 11.97 13.59 -10.18
N LEU A 42 10.65 13.52 -10.09
CA LEU A 42 9.78 12.95 -11.12
C LEU A 42 9.39 13.95 -12.22
N ASP A 43 9.93 15.18 -12.24
CA ASP A 43 9.48 16.22 -13.18
C ASP A 43 9.64 15.82 -14.67
N ARG A 44 10.63 14.98 -14.97
CA ARG A 44 10.88 14.44 -16.32
C ARG A 44 10.24 13.07 -16.58
N TRP A 45 9.51 12.54 -15.60
CA TRP A 45 8.95 11.19 -15.63
C TRP A 45 7.44 11.24 -15.38
N PRO A 46 6.70 10.17 -15.74
CA PRO A 46 5.31 10.05 -15.32
C PRO A 46 5.19 10.14 -13.80
N LYS A 47 4.24 10.95 -13.33
CA LYS A 47 3.88 11.01 -11.92
C LYS A 47 3.14 9.71 -11.53
N PRO A 48 3.23 9.24 -10.28
CA PRO A 48 2.52 8.05 -9.86
C PRO A 48 1.01 8.25 -9.97
N ASP A 49 0.31 7.34 -10.62
CA ASP A 49 -1.15 7.36 -10.68
C ASP A 49 -1.80 6.92 -9.37
N VAL A 50 -1.09 6.14 -8.56
CA VAL A 50 -1.59 5.55 -7.31
C VAL A 50 -0.54 5.62 -6.21
N PHE A 51 -0.95 6.08 -5.03
CA PHE A 51 -0.23 5.91 -3.78
C PHE A 51 -0.93 4.88 -2.89
N VAL A 52 -0.15 4.07 -2.17
CA VAL A 52 -0.64 3.15 -1.15
C VAL A 52 0.09 3.44 0.15
N THR A 53 -0.63 3.86 1.19
CA THR A 53 -0.04 4.17 2.50
C THR A 53 -0.85 3.55 3.64
N ASP A 54 -0.37 3.63 4.87
CA ASP A 54 -1.20 3.36 6.04
C ASP A 54 -2.17 4.52 6.31
N ARG A 55 -2.86 4.53 7.45
CA ARG A 55 -3.81 5.62 7.78
C ARG A 55 -3.16 6.73 8.61
N ASP A 56 -2.07 7.30 8.11
CA ASP A 56 -1.54 8.57 8.61
C ASP A 56 -2.31 9.76 7.98
N LEU A 57 -3.04 10.50 8.81
CA LEU A 57 -3.86 11.64 8.35
C LEU A 57 -3.02 12.78 7.78
N ALA A 58 -1.82 13.01 8.33
CA ALA A 58 -0.92 14.05 7.85
C ALA A 58 -0.35 13.70 6.47
N LEU A 59 -0.02 12.42 6.25
CA LEU A 59 0.44 11.91 4.96
C LEU A 59 -0.69 11.90 3.93
N ILE A 60 -1.90 11.46 4.31
CA ILE A 60 -3.10 11.52 3.44
C ILE A 60 -3.28 12.95 2.90
N SER A 61 -3.33 13.94 3.79
CA SER A 61 -3.52 15.33 3.39
C SER A 61 -2.36 15.87 2.56
N ALA A 62 -1.13 15.46 2.85
CA ALA A 62 0.03 15.88 2.07
C ALA A 62 0.02 15.31 0.63
N ILE A 63 -0.42 14.06 0.45
CA ILE A 63 -0.58 13.45 -0.88
C ILE A 63 -1.67 14.19 -1.66
N GLU A 64 -2.81 14.46 -1.04
CA GLU A 64 -3.92 15.19 -1.67
C GLU A 64 -3.53 16.62 -2.09
N GLU A 65 -2.63 17.26 -1.35
CA GLU A 65 -2.07 18.58 -1.68
C GLU A 65 -1.05 18.53 -2.83
N VAL A 66 -0.05 17.65 -2.75
CA VAL A 66 1.09 17.65 -3.67
C VAL A 66 0.81 16.90 -4.98
N PHE A 67 -0.02 15.85 -4.91
CA PHE A 67 -0.39 14.96 -6.01
C PHE A 67 -1.93 14.82 -6.15
N PRO A 68 -2.66 15.92 -6.40
CA PRO A 68 -4.14 15.92 -6.40
C PRO A 68 -4.77 15.07 -7.51
N SER A 69 -4.01 14.74 -8.57
CA SER A 69 -4.46 13.88 -9.66
C SER A 69 -4.27 12.38 -9.38
N SER A 70 -3.48 12.04 -8.36
CA SER A 70 -3.16 10.65 -8.03
C SER A 70 -4.25 10.07 -7.14
N SER A 71 -4.59 8.81 -7.41
CA SER A 71 -5.45 8.04 -6.51
C SER A 71 -4.69 7.69 -5.24
N HIS A 72 -5.38 7.65 -4.11
CA HIS A 72 -4.79 7.25 -2.83
C HIS A 72 -5.55 6.09 -2.22
N LEU A 73 -4.86 4.97 -2.01
CA LEU A 73 -5.36 3.76 -1.36
C LEU A 73 -4.78 3.61 0.04
N LEU A 74 -5.55 3.02 0.93
CA LEU A 74 -5.09 2.66 2.28
C LEU A 74 -4.74 1.18 2.36
N CYS A 75 -3.68 0.89 3.10
CA CYS A 75 -3.19 -0.46 3.32
C CYS A 75 -4.24 -1.32 4.05
N SER A 76 -4.85 -2.26 3.33
CA SER A 76 -5.89 -3.14 3.87
C SER A 76 -5.43 -3.99 5.06
N TRP A 77 -4.16 -4.42 5.06
CA TRP A 77 -3.56 -5.20 6.16
C TRP A 77 -3.51 -4.41 7.47
N HIS A 78 -2.97 -3.19 7.45
CA HIS A 78 -2.95 -2.30 8.60
C HIS A 78 -4.35 -2.00 9.13
N ILE A 79 -5.33 -1.76 8.24
CA ILE A 79 -6.73 -1.58 8.64
C ILE A 79 -7.22 -2.79 9.43
N ASN A 80 -7.01 -4.00 8.92
CA ASN A 80 -7.44 -5.23 9.59
C ASN A 80 -6.79 -5.40 10.96
N ILE A 81 -5.51 -5.07 11.13
CA ILE A 81 -4.84 -5.10 12.44
C ILE A 81 -5.46 -4.09 13.41
N VAL A 82 -5.69 -2.86 12.96
CA VAL A 82 -6.24 -1.81 13.83
C VAL A 82 -7.69 -2.14 14.23
N VAL A 83 -8.50 -2.63 13.28
CA VAL A 83 -9.86 -3.10 13.55
C VAL A 83 -9.83 -4.26 14.54
N LEU A 84 -9.04 -5.31 14.29
CA LEU A 84 -8.89 -6.45 15.18
C LEU A 84 -8.52 -6.02 16.60
N ALA A 85 -7.51 -5.17 16.76
CA ALA A 85 -7.04 -4.72 18.07
C ALA A 85 -8.10 -3.90 18.83
N LYS A 86 -8.86 -3.05 18.11
CA LYS A 86 -9.92 -2.24 18.71
C LYS A 86 -11.13 -3.10 19.08
N THR A 87 -11.61 -3.93 18.17
CA THR A 87 -12.84 -4.70 18.35
C THR A 87 -12.65 -5.84 19.33
N LYS A 88 -11.45 -6.46 19.41
CA LYS A 88 -11.15 -7.45 20.45
C LYS A 88 -11.46 -6.94 21.86
N LYS A 89 -11.17 -5.66 22.14
CA LYS A 89 -11.50 -5.01 23.42
C LYS A 89 -13.00 -4.77 23.61
N MET A 90 -13.76 -4.61 22.53
CA MET A 90 -15.21 -4.37 22.56
C MET A 90 -15.99 -5.67 22.79
N PHE A 91 -15.51 -6.79 22.25
CA PHE A 91 -16.10 -8.11 22.45
C PHE A 91 -15.67 -8.77 23.78
N GLY A 92 -14.49 -8.45 24.32
CA GLY A 92 -14.02 -9.05 25.56
C GLY A 92 -13.85 -10.57 25.43
N GLU A 93 -14.44 -11.34 26.35
CA GLU A 93 -14.45 -12.82 26.32
C GLU A 93 -15.61 -13.41 25.49
N ASN A 94 -16.39 -12.58 24.81
CA ASN A 94 -17.55 -13.01 24.03
C ASN A 94 -17.14 -13.87 22.81
N ASP A 95 -17.86 -14.97 22.57
CA ASP A 95 -17.66 -15.90 21.47
C ASP A 95 -17.92 -15.29 20.08
N GLY A 96 -18.64 -14.16 20.01
CA GLY A 96 -18.98 -13.48 18.77
C GLY A 96 -17.81 -12.83 18.04
N PHE A 97 -16.64 -12.67 18.68
CA PHE A 97 -15.51 -11.96 18.08
C PHE A 97 -14.98 -12.62 16.78
N ALA A 98 -14.87 -13.95 16.76
CA ALA A 98 -14.39 -14.67 15.58
C ALA A 98 -15.36 -14.51 14.40
N ARG A 99 -16.66 -14.63 14.67
CA ARG A 99 -17.72 -14.38 13.67
C ARG A 99 -17.72 -12.93 13.18
N PHE A 100 -17.48 -11.97 14.07
CA PHE A 100 -17.35 -10.57 13.67
C PHE A 100 -16.19 -10.39 12.70
N MET A 101 -15.02 -10.95 13.00
CA MET A 101 -13.85 -10.83 12.13
C MET A 101 -14.08 -11.50 10.77
N ASP A 102 -14.83 -12.61 10.71
CA ASP A 102 -15.26 -13.23 9.46
C ASP A 102 -16.18 -12.31 8.63
N ARG A 103 -17.22 -11.72 9.26
CA ARG A 103 -18.09 -10.73 8.59
C ARG A 103 -17.33 -9.49 8.14
N TRP A 104 -16.44 -8.97 8.96
CA TRP A 104 -15.59 -7.83 8.61
C TRP A 104 -14.69 -8.15 7.42
N THR A 105 -14.06 -9.33 7.41
CA THR A 105 -13.25 -9.80 6.28
C THR A 105 -14.10 -9.88 5.02
N SER A 106 -15.31 -10.42 5.12
CA SER A 106 -16.26 -10.45 3.99
C SER A 106 -16.53 -9.04 3.45
N VAL A 107 -16.82 -8.06 4.31
CA VAL A 107 -16.98 -6.65 3.91
C VAL A 107 -15.75 -6.10 3.19
N MET A 108 -14.56 -6.31 3.77
CA MET A 108 -13.28 -5.83 3.23
C MET A 108 -12.95 -6.39 1.85
N TYR A 109 -13.43 -7.58 1.52
CA TYR A 109 -13.21 -8.24 0.23
C TYR A 109 -14.45 -8.23 -0.68
N ALA A 110 -15.38 -7.30 -0.47
CA ALA A 110 -16.48 -7.09 -1.41
C ALA A 110 -15.96 -6.48 -2.72
N ASN A 111 -16.30 -7.10 -3.86
CA ASN A 111 -15.82 -6.69 -5.19
C ASN A 111 -16.85 -5.90 -6.02
N SER A 112 -18.01 -5.59 -5.44
CA SER A 112 -19.01 -4.69 -6.03
C SER A 112 -19.77 -3.96 -4.95
N ASP A 113 -20.34 -2.80 -5.30
CA ASP A 113 -21.13 -1.94 -4.41
C ASP A 113 -22.31 -2.71 -3.83
N ALA A 114 -23.02 -3.48 -4.67
CA ALA A 114 -24.14 -4.31 -4.23
C ALA A 114 -23.71 -5.37 -3.20
N LEU A 115 -22.59 -6.05 -3.44
CA LEU A 115 -22.08 -7.06 -2.51
C LEU A 115 -21.58 -6.44 -1.21
N PHE A 116 -20.98 -5.25 -1.28
CA PHE A 116 -20.57 -4.50 -0.10
C PHE A 116 -21.79 -4.15 0.77
N GLU A 117 -22.85 -3.60 0.18
CA GLU A 117 -24.05 -3.21 0.91
C GLU A 117 -24.74 -4.42 1.56
N VAL A 118 -24.82 -5.56 0.85
CA VAL A 118 -25.34 -6.82 1.42
C VAL A 118 -24.50 -7.27 2.63
N ARG A 119 -23.18 -7.34 2.48
CA ARG A 119 -22.28 -7.80 3.56
C ARG A 119 -22.25 -6.83 4.74
N MET A 120 -22.36 -5.54 4.48
CA MET A 120 -22.49 -4.51 5.52
C MET A 120 -23.81 -4.62 6.27
N ASN A 121 -24.91 -4.88 5.56
CA ASN A 121 -26.21 -5.10 6.19
C ASN A 121 -26.19 -6.35 7.08
N ASP A 122 -25.61 -7.45 6.60
CA ASP A 122 -25.45 -8.68 7.39
C ASP A 122 -24.62 -8.43 8.67
N LEU A 123 -23.49 -7.74 8.55
CA LEU A 123 -22.65 -7.37 9.69
C LEU A 123 -23.42 -6.52 10.71
N ARG A 124 -24.19 -5.52 10.24
CA ARG A 124 -24.98 -4.63 11.11
C ARG A 124 -26.17 -5.35 11.76
N CYS A 125 -26.82 -6.26 11.05
CA CYS A 125 -27.89 -7.11 11.60
C CYS A 125 -27.35 -8.01 12.72
N GLU A 126 -26.17 -8.58 12.52
CA GLU A 126 -25.59 -9.57 13.44
C GLU A 126 -24.91 -8.93 14.66
N PHE A 127 -24.30 -7.75 14.50
CA PHE A 127 -23.49 -7.10 15.53
C PHE A 127 -23.93 -5.68 15.91
N GLY A 128 -25.08 -5.22 15.44
CA GLY A 128 -25.59 -3.87 15.72
C GLY A 128 -25.86 -3.57 17.20
N ASN A 129 -26.02 -4.61 18.02
CA ASN A 129 -26.16 -4.50 19.48
C ASN A 129 -24.82 -4.35 20.23
N VAL A 130 -23.68 -4.54 19.56
CA VAL A 130 -22.36 -4.36 20.18
C VAL A 130 -22.09 -2.87 20.35
N LYS A 131 -22.06 -2.42 21.61
CA LYS A 131 -21.97 -1.00 21.96
C LYS A 131 -20.80 -0.30 21.27
N GLY A 132 -21.12 0.72 20.48
CA GLY A 132 -20.16 1.58 19.79
C GLY A 132 -19.46 0.96 18.58
N LEU A 133 -19.75 -0.31 18.22
CA LEU A 133 -19.08 -0.98 17.10
C LEU A 133 -19.41 -0.32 15.76
N THR A 134 -20.70 -0.15 15.47
CA THR A 134 -21.16 0.49 14.22
C THR A 134 -20.64 1.92 14.11
N GLU A 135 -20.73 2.70 15.19
CA GLU A 135 -20.21 4.06 15.24
C GLU A 135 -18.69 4.10 14.98
N TYR A 136 -17.94 3.18 15.59
CA TYR A 136 -16.50 3.06 15.35
C TYR A 136 -16.21 2.76 13.88
N LEU A 137 -16.83 1.73 13.29
CA LEU A 137 -16.57 1.35 11.89
C LEU A 137 -16.97 2.47 10.92
N ASP A 138 -18.15 3.06 11.10
CA ASP A 138 -18.68 4.10 10.23
C ASP A 138 -17.82 5.36 10.27
N ASN A 139 -17.57 5.89 11.45
CA ASN A 139 -16.86 7.17 11.60
C ASN A 139 -15.35 7.05 11.35
N THR A 140 -14.76 5.88 11.59
CA THR A 140 -13.31 5.68 11.54
C THR A 140 -12.84 5.18 10.18
N TRP A 141 -13.65 4.37 9.48
CA TRP A 141 -13.23 3.67 8.26
C TRP A 141 -14.21 3.87 7.11
N LEU A 142 -15.50 3.65 7.32
CA LEU A 142 -16.41 3.48 6.18
C LEU A 142 -16.84 4.80 5.56
N LYS A 143 -17.18 5.81 6.36
CA LYS A 143 -17.73 7.08 5.86
C LYS A 143 -16.76 7.84 4.94
N ASN A 144 -15.49 7.91 5.34
CA ASN A 144 -14.49 8.72 4.64
C ASN A 144 -13.49 7.89 3.83
N TYR A 145 -13.36 6.59 4.10
CA TYR A 145 -12.25 5.80 3.55
C TYR A 145 -12.63 4.50 2.86
N LYS A 146 -13.90 4.06 2.85
CA LYS A 146 -14.29 2.78 2.21
C LYS A 146 -13.79 2.65 0.77
N GLU A 147 -13.81 3.76 0.04
CA GLU A 147 -13.40 3.80 -1.37
C GLU A 147 -11.88 3.64 -1.55
N LYS A 148 -11.09 3.90 -0.50
CA LYS A 148 -9.63 3.78 -0.50
C LYS A 148 -9.13 2.38 -0.15
N PHE A 149 -9.98 1.44 0.30
CA PHE A 149 -9.51 0.10 0.71
C PHE A 149 -10.42 -1.09 0.36
N VAL A 150 -11.68 -0.87 -0.03
CA VAL A 150 -12.59 -1.96 -0.42
C VAL A 150 -12.53 -2.19 -1.93
N PRO A 151 -12.32 -3.43 -2.41
CA PRO A 151 -12.21 -3.77 -3.83
C PRO A 151 -13.34 -3.29 -4.73
N ALA A 152 -14.56 -3.15 -4.19
CA ALA A 152 -15.72 -2.56 -4.89
C ALA A 152 -15.41 -1.19 -5.52
N TRP A 153 -14.53 -0.41 -4.88
CA TRP A 153 -14.06 0.88 -5.40
C TRP A 153 -12.61 0.83 -5.85
N THR A 154 -11.71 0.17 -5.11
CA THR A 154 -10.28 0.20 -5.45
C THR A 154 -9.99 -0.49 -6.79
N ASN A 155 -10.72 -1.55 -7.15
CA ASN A 155 -10.53 -2.24 -8.44
C ASN A 155 -10.94 -1.39 -9.67
N ARG A 156 -11.51 -0.20 -9.46
CA ARG A 156 -11.76 0.78 -10.52
C ARG A 156 -10.49 1.55 -10.90
N ILE A 157 -9.44 1.42 -10.10
CA ILE A 157 -8.13 2.07 -10.26
C ILE A 157 -7.12 0.99 -10.67
N MET A 158 -6.21 1.32 -11.60
CA MET A 158 -5.16 0.40 -12.04
C MET A 158 -4.00 0.37 -11.03
N HIS A 159 -4.22 -0.29 -9.89
CA HIS A 159 -3.22 -0.39 -8.81
C HIS A 159 -2.38 -1.68 -8.86
N PHE A 160 -2.49 -2.48 -9.94
CA PHE A 160 -1.71 -3.71 -10.18
C PHE A 160 -1.72 -4.73 -9.02
N GLY A 161 -2.82 -4.78 -8.25
CA GLY A 161 -2.94 -5.67 -7.08
C GLY A 161 -2.30 -5.12 -5.80
N GLU A 162 -1.61 -3.99 -5.86
CA GLU A 162 -0.98 -3.36 -4.69
C GLU A 162 -2.05 -2.67 -3.83
N THR A 163 -2.33 -3.25 -2.67
CA THR A 163 -3.30 -2.75 -1.68
C THR A 163 -2.76 -2.80 -0.26
N THR A 164 -1.46 -3.09 -0.11
CA THR A 164 -0.77 -3.20 1.18
C THR A 164 0.60 -2.52 1.12
N THR A 165 1.13 -2.15 2.28
CA THR A 165 2.48 -1.58 2.45
C THR A 165 3.55 -2.65 2.70
N GLN A 166 3.25 -3.94 2.48
CA GLN A 166 4.18 -5.04 2.76
C GLN A 166 5.51 -4.90 2.00
N ARG A 167 5.48 -4.40 0.77
CA ARG A 167 6.68 -4.18 -0.04
C ARG A 167 7.60 -3.12 0.56
N VAL A 168 7.05 -2.00 1.03
CA VAL A 168 7.85 -0.96 1.68
C VAL A 168 8.36 -1.46 3.04
N GLU A 169 7.57 -2.20 3.80
CA GLU A 169 8.01 -2.80 5.07
C GLU A 169 9.15 -3.80 4.86
N SER A 170 9.09 -4.59 3.78
CA SER A 170 10.16 -5.51 3.39
C SER A 170 11.43 -4.77 2.98
N ALA A 171 11.34 -3.76 2.11
CA ALA A 171 12.47 -2.93 1.69
C ALA A 171 13.12 -2.23 2.90
N HIS A 172 12.30 -1.67 3.78
CA HIS A 172 12.73 -1.01 5.00
C HIS A 172 13.41 -1.98 5.97
N SER A 173 12.94 -3.22 6.05
CA SER A 173 13.57 -4.26 6.86
C SER A 173 14.94 -4.66 6.32
N ILE A 174 15.08 -4.77 4.99
CA ILE A 174 16.37 -5.03 4.34
C ILE A 174 17.35 -3.88 4.64
N LEU A 175 16.90 -2.62 4.53
CA LEU A 175 17.71 -1.46 4.86
C LEU A 175 18.20 -1.51 6.32
N LYS A 176 17.29 -1.77 7.27
CA LYS A 176 17.64 -1.93 8.69
C LYS A 176 18.65 -3.04 8.94
N LEU A 177 18.51 -4.18 8.27
CA LEU A 177 19.44 -5.30 8.40
C LEU A 177 20.86 -4.91 7.96
N HIS A 178 20.99 -4.18 6.85
CA HIS A 178 22.29 -3.72 6.36
C HIS A 178 22.91 -2.61 7.23
N LEU A 179 22.07 -1.76 7.84
CA LEU A 179 22.53 -0.74 8.78
C LEU A 179 23.01 -1.33 10.12
N GLY A 180 22.51 -2.51 10.49
CA GLY A 180 22.90 -3.26 11.70
C GLY A 180 22.38 -2.67 13.01
N ASN A 181 22.52 -1.37 13.26
CA ASN A 181 21.98 -0.70 14.44
C ASN A 181 21.60 0.77 14.17
N SER A 182 20.87 1.37 15.11
CA SER A 182 20.35 2.75 15.02
C SER A 182 21.39 3.86 15.25
N GLN A 183 22.68 3.51 15.40
CA GLN A 183 23.80 4.46 15.58
C GLN A 183 24.66 4.61 14.33
N ALA A 184 24.28 4.00 13.21
CA ALA A 184 24.95 4.20 11.94
C ALA A 184 24.95 5.69 11.55
N ASN A 185 26.08 6.16 11.01
CA ASN A 185 26.20 7.53 10.53
C ASN A 185 25.69 7.65 9.08
N PHE A 186 25.59 8.88 8.58
CA PHE A 186 25.07 9.14 7.23
C PHE A 186 25.93 8.51 6.12
N GLU A 187 27.25 8.43 6.31
CA GLU A 187 28.15 7.81 5.34
C GLU A 187 27.90 6.30 5.21
N THR A 188 27.76 5.60 6.34
CA THR A 188 27.40 4.17 6.36
C THR A 188 26.06 3.95 5.68
N LEU A 189 25.07 4.79 5.99
CA LEU A 189 23.77 4.71 5.34
C LEU A 189 23.85 4.95 3.84
N TRP A 190 24.58 5.97 3.41
CA TRP A 190 24.74 6.30 2.00
C TRP A 190 25.31 5.12 1.23
N ASN A 191 26.38 4.50 1.74
CA ASN A 191 26.98 3.33 1.11
C ASN A 191 26.00 2.15 1.02
N VAL A 192 25.24 1.89 2.09
CA VAL A 192 24.21 0.85 2.09
C VAL A 192 23.12 1.15 1.05
N VAL A 193 22.61 2.38 1.00
CA VAL A 193 21.58 2.77 0.03
C VAL A 193 22.11 2.67 -1.40
N ASP A 194 23.32 3.14 -1.67
CA ASP A 194 23.95 3.06 -2.99
C ASP A 194 24.13 1.60 -3.45
N ASP A 195 24.61 0.71 -2.57
CA ASP A 195 24.74 -0.71 -2.85
C ASP A 195 23.37 -1.38 -3.12
N LEU A 196 22.34 -1.05 -2.31
CA LEU A 196 20.99 -1.55 -2.52
C LEU A 196 20.41 -1.08 -3.86
N LEU A 197 20.61 0.19 -4.24
CA LEU A 197 20.15 0.73 -5.52
C LEU A 197 20.84 0.04 -6.70
N LYS A 198 22.15 -0.23 -6.61
CA LYS A 198 22.89 -0.99 -7.64
C LYS A 198 22.36 -2.41 -7.79
N ILE A 199 22.09 -3.10 -6.69
CA ILE A 199 21.52 -4.45 -6.70
C ILE A 199 20.11 -4.43 -7.32
N GLN A 200 19.25 -3.50 -6.90
CA GLN A 200 17.91 -3.33 -7.45
C GLN A 200 17.97 -3.06 -8.96
N HIS A 201 18.84 -2.14 -9.42
CA HIS A 201 19.02 -1.84 -10.83
C HIS A 201 19.40 -3.07 -11.66
N ASN A 202 20.39 -3.84 -11.20
CA ASN A 202 20.83 -5.05 -11.89
C ASN A 202 19.72 -6.11 -11.96
N ASN A 203 18.99 -6.33 -10.87
CA ASN A 203 17.89 -7.29 -10.82
C ASN A 203 16.73 -6.89 -11.74
N ILE A 204 16.39 -5.61 -11.79
CA ILE A 204 15.33 -5.07 -12.67
C ILE A 204 15.74 -5.27 -14.13
N LYS A 205 16.98 -4.91 -14.49
CA LYS A 205 17.49 -5.09 -15.84
C LYS A 205 17.44 -6.56 -16.27
N ALA A 206 17.94 -7.47 -15.42
CA ALA A 206 17.89 -8.91 -15.68
C ALA A 206 16.46 -9.42 -15.81
N SER A 207 15.53 -8.92 -14.98
CA SER A 207 14.11 -9.30 -15.03
C SER A 207 13.43 -8.86 -16.32
N PHE A 208 13.72 -7.65 -16.82
CA PHE A 208 13.22 -7.19 -18.12
C PHE A 208 13.80 -8.01 -19.28
N GLU A 209 15.10 -8.30 -19.26
CA GLU A 209 15.72 -9.18 -20.25
C GLU A 209 15.08 -10.57 -20.26
N LEU A 210 14.78 -11.14 -19.09
CA LEU A 210 14.07 -12.41 -18.99
C LEU A 210 12.63 -12.32 -19.53
N SER A 211 11.88 -11.28 -19.16
CA SER A 211 10.48 -11.10 -19.62
C SER A 211 10.40 -10.99 -21.16
N LEU A 212 11.38 -10.35 -21.79
CA LEU A 212 11.43 -10.23 -23.26
C LEU A 212 11.74 -11.56 -23.97
N ASN A 213 12.49 -12.46 -23.32
CA ASN A 213 12.99 -13.69 -23.95
C ASN A 213 12.16 -14.93 -23.57
N VAL A 214 11.38 -14.88 -22.49
CA VAL A 214 10.60 -16.02 -21.99
C VAL A 214 9.12 -15.82 -22.26
N VAL A 215 8.53 -16.71 -23.06
CA VAL A 215 7.08 -16.76 -23.25
C VAL A 215 6.50 -17.70 -22.20
N GLN A 216 5.72 -17.16 -21.24
CA GLN A 216 5.00 -18.01 -20.29
C GLN A 216 3.99 -18.90 -21.02
N HIS A 217 3.79 -20.11 -20.51
CA HIS A 217 2.95 -21.13 -21.16
C HIS A 217 1.52 -20.63 -21.43
N GLU A 218 0.99 -19.79 -20.54
CA GLU A 218 -0.35 -19.20 -20.63
C GLU A 218 -0.49 -18.19 -21.79
N TYR A 219 0.62 -17.68 -22.33
CA TYR A 219 0.67 -16.70 -23.42
C TYR A 219 1.29 -17.27 -24.72
N ILE A 220 1.38 -18.60 -24.83
CA ILE A 220 1.82 -19.30 -26.04
C ILE A 220 0.78 -19.20 -27.19
N ASP A 221 -0.45 -18.78 -26.88
CA ASP A 221 -1.52 -18.57 -27.85
C ASP A 221 -1.10 -17.59 -28.98
N GLU A 222 -1.66 -17.83 -30.17
CA GLU A 222 -1.48 -17.01 -31.37
C GLU A 222 -1.96 -15.56 -31.16
N LEU A 223 -2.98 -15.36 -30.32
CA LEU A 223 -3.53 -14.05 -30.00
C LEU A 223 -2.50 -13.11 -29.36
N TYR A 224 -1.58 -13.65 -28.56
CA TYR A 224 -0.52 -12.88 -27.88
C TYR A 224 0.80 -12.85 -28.66
N ARG A 225 0.91 -13.55 -29.80
CA ARG A 225 2.17 -13.68 -30.56
C ARG A 225 2.75 -12.33 -30.97
N ARG A 226 1.90 -11.35 -31.29
CA ARG A 226 2.30 -10.00 -31.71
C ARG A 226 2.80 -9.11 -30.57
N LEU A 227 2.56 -9.49 -29.32
CA LEU A 227 2.97 -8.74 -28.13
C LEU A 227 4.29 -9.24 -27.55
N ARG A 228 4.76 -10.42 -27.98
CA ARG A 228 6.01 -11.04 -27.50
C ARG A 228 7.22 -10.13 -27.77
N GLY A 229 8.00 -9.85 -26.72
CA GLY A 229 9.17 -8.98 -26.81
C GLY A 229 8.86 -7.48 -26.92
N TYR A 230 7.59 -7.08 -26.85
CA TYR A 230 7.17 -5.67 -26.85
C TYR A 230 6.51 -5.23 -25.54
N VAL A 231 6.06 -6.20 -24.74
CA VAL A 231 5.40 -5.97 -23.44
C VAL A 231 6.13 -6.80 -22.40
N SER A 232 6.62 -6.14 -21.36
CA SER A 232 7.29 -6.76 -20.21
C SER A 232 6.33 -7.03 -19.07
#